data_AF-A0A662A7A5-F1
#
_entry.id   AF-A0A662A7A5-F1
#
_cell.length_a   1.000
_cell.length_b   1.000
_cell.length_c   1.000
_cell.angle_alpha   90.00
_cell.angle_beta   90.00
_cell.angle_gamma   90.00
#
_symmetry.space_group_name_H-M   'P 1'
#
loop_
_entity.id
_entity.type
_entity.pdbx_description
1 polymer ?
#
loop_
_entity_poly.entity_id
_entity_poly.type
_entity_poly.pdbx_seq_one_letter_code
_entity_poly.pdbx_strand_id
1 'polypeptide(L)' 'MEIIEKIQQLKKQKNAVILAHYYQIPEIQELADYVGDSLGLAQKAAKSDSK' A
#
# COMPACT_ATOMS: atom_id res chain seq x y z
N MET A 1 -10.30 -16.47 8.36
CA MET A 1 -9.84 -15.10 8.08
C MET A 1 -9.50 -15.05 6.62
N GLU A 2 -10.21 -14.18 5.91
CA GLU A 2 -9.92 -13.90 4.51
C GLU A 2 -8.51 -13.27 4.39
N ILE A 3 -7.81 -13.54 3.28
CA ILE A 3 -6.42 -13.09 3.08
C ILE A 3 -6.32 -11.55 3.23
N ILE A 4 -7.34 -10.83 2.75
CA ILE A 4 -7.46 -9.37 2.84
C ILE A 4 -7.43 -8.88 4.29
N GLU A 5 -8.20 -9.51 5.19
CA GLU A 5 -8.26 -9.14 6.60
C GLU A 5 -6.90 -9.31 7.27
N LYS A 6 -6.21 -10.40 6.93
CA LYS A 6 -4.86 -10.68 7.47
C LYS A 6 -3.84 -9.65 6.99
N ILE A 7 -3.91 -9.23 5.73
CA ILE A 7 -3.04 -8.17 5.19
C ILE A 7 -3.31 -6.85 5.93
N GLN A 8 -4.57 -6.47 6.12
CA GLN A 8 -4.93 -5.24 6.85
C GLN A 8 -4.46 -5.27 8.30
N GLN A 9 -4.60 -6.41 8.98
CA GLN A 9 -4.10 -6.59 10.35
C GLN A 9 -2.58 -6.43 10.41
N LEU A 10 -1.85 -7.08 9.51
CA LEU A 10 -0.39 -6.99 9.44
C LEU A 10 0.09 -5.58 9.10
N LYS A 11 -0.59 -4.87 8.19
CA LYS A 11 -0.29 -3.47 7.85
C LYS A 11 -0.30 -2.59 9.10
N LYS A 12 -1.36 -2.71 9.91
CA LYS A 12 -1.50 -1.99 11.18
C LYS A 12 -0.42 -2.40 12.19
N GLN A 13 -0.21 -3.71 12.38
CA GLN A 13 0.78 -4.23 13.34
C GLN A 13 2.22 -3.79 13.01
N LYS A 14 2.53 -3.65 11.72
CA LYS A 14 3.86 -3.25 11.25
C LYS A 14 4.04 -1.75 11.08
N ASN A 15 2.98 -0.95 11.24
CA ASN A 15 2.98 0.46 10.85
C ASN A 15 3.49 0.65 9.40
N ALA A 16 3.05 -0.24 8.50
CA ALA A 16 3.48 -0.25 7.12
C ALA A 16 2.54 0.58 6.24
N VAL A 17 3.08 1.11 5.14
CA VAL A 17 2.31 1.73 4.06
C VAL A 17 2.34 0.82 2.84
N ILE A 18 1.21 0.67 2.16
CA ILE A 18 1.12 -0.06 0.88
C ILE A 18 0.99 0.96 -0.24
N LEU A 19 1.99 1.01 -1.12
CA LEU A 19 1.97 1.85 -2.32
C LEU A 19 1.88 0.93 -3.56
N ALA A 20 0.93 1.18 -4.46
CA ALA A 20 0.70 0.34 -5.64
C ALA A 20 0.85 1.11 -6.95
N HIS A 21 1.42 0.46 -7.96
CA HIS A 21 1.47 1.01 -9.31
C HIS A 21 0.13 0.79 -10.04
N TYR A 22 -0.19 1.65 -11.01
CA TYR A 22 -1.40 1.50 -11.84
C TYR A 22 -1.55 0.16 -12.57
N TYR A 23 -0.45 -0.61 -12.70
CA TYR A 23 -0.44 -1.90 -13.38
C TYR A 23 -0.81 -3.08 -12.47
N GLN A 24 -1.04 -2.84 -11.18
CA GLN A 24 -1.49 -3.88 -10.27
C GLN A 24 -2.95 -4.24 -10.52
N ILE A 25 -3.33 -5.46 -10.17
CA ILE A 25 -4.73 -5.92 -10.27
C ILE A 25 -5.63 -5.12 -9.31
N PRO A 26 -6.94 -4.99 -9.60
CA PRO A 26 -7.87 -4.18 -8.80
C PRO A 26 -7.84 -4.50 -7.30
N GLU A 27 -7.76 -5.77 -6.94
CA GLU A 27 -7.75 -6.25 -5.55
C GLU A 27 -6.53 -5.72 -4.78
N ILE A 28 -5.40 -5.50 -5.45
CA ILE A 28 -4.19 -4.92 -4.84
C ILE A 28 -4.32 -3.40 -4.74
N GLN A 29 -4.92 -2.75 -5.74
CA GLN A 29 -5.16 -1.31 -5.72
C GLN A 29 -6.11 -0.91 -4.57
N GLU A 30 -7.15 -1.71 -4.32
CA GLU A 30 -8.09 -1.51 -3.21
C GLU A 30 -7.44 -1.64 -1.83
N LEU A 31 -6.36 -2.42 -1.71
CA LEU A 31 -5.60 -2.58 -0.46
C LEU A 31 -4.57 -1.48 -0.22
N ALA A 32 -4.21 -0.72 -1.26
CA ALA A 32 -3.15 0.28 -1.21
C ALA A 32 -3.59 1.58 -0.52
N ASP A 33 -2.68 2.20 0.21
CA ASP A 33 -2.87 3.54 0.79
C ASP A 33 -2.68 4.65 -0.25
N TYR A 34 -2.01 4.32 -1.36
CA TYR A 34 -1.84 5.20 -2.51
C TYR A 34 -1.59 4.38 -3.77
N VAL A 35 -2.23 4.80 -4.87
CA VAL A 35 -2.03 4.22 -6.20
C VAL A 35 -1.51 5.31 -7.14
N GLY A 36 -0.39 5.06 -7.81
CA GLY A 36 0.29 6.07 -8.62
C GLY A 36 1.24 5.52 -9.68
N ASP A 37 1.81 6.42 -10.47
CA ASP A 37 2.95 6.15 -11.32
C ASP A 37 4.28 6.20 -10.52
N SER A 38 5.41 5.99 -11.20
CA SER A 38 6.72 5.98 -10.54
C SER A 38 7.04 7.27 -9.78
N LEU A 39 6.68 8.45 -10.32
CA LEU A 39 6.96 9.73 -9.67
C LEU A 39 6.09 9.91 -8.42
N GLY A 40 4.79 9.63 -8.52
CA GLY A 40 3.87 9.71 -7.39
C GLY A 40 4.26 8.76 -6.26
N LEU A 41 4.65 7.53 -6.59
CA LEU A 41 5.14 6.55 -5.63
C LEU A 41 6.42 7.03 -4.93
N ALA A 42 7.39 7.56 -5.68
CA ALA A 42 8.64 8.09 -5.11
C ALA A 42 8.38 9.26 -4.16
N GLN A 43 7.51 10.21 -4.54
CA GLN A 43 7.14 11.35 -3.69
C GLN A 43 6.40 10.91 -2.43
N LYS A 44 5.55 9.89 -2.52
CA LYS A 44 4.82 9.37 -1.36
C LYS A 44 5.74 8.59 -0.42
N ALA A 45 6.65 7.79 -0.96
CA ALA A 45 7.66 7.07 -0.18
C ALA A 45 8.59 8.05 0.56
N ALA A 46 9.04 9.12 -0.10
CA ALA A 46 9.90 10.13 0.51
C ALA A 46 9.23 10.91 1.67
N LYS A 47 7.90 10.93 1.72
CA LYS A 47 7.09 11.60 2.76
C LYS A 47 6.55 10.62 3.82
N SER A 48 6.87 9.34 3.73
CA SER A 48 6.30 8.33 4.61
C SER A 48 7.12 8.20 5.89
N ASP A 49 6.44 8.27 7.04
CA ASP A 49 7.01 7.96 8.36
C ASP A 49 6.78 6.49 8.78
N SER A 50 6.24 5.68 7.86
CA SER A 50 5.98 4.27 8.04
C SER A 50 7.28 3.47 8.09
N LYS A 51 7.28 2.34 8.82
CA LYS A 51 8.49 1.52 9.04
C LYS A 51 8.59 0.33 8.09
#